data_AF-A0A3D0K175-F1
#
_entry.id   AF-A0A3D0K175-F1
#
_cell.length_a   1.000
_cell.length_b   1.000
_cell.length_c   1.000
_cell.angle_alpha   90.00
_cell.angle_beta   90.00
_cell.angle_gamma   90.00
#
_symmetry.space_group_name_H-M   'P 1'
#
loop_
_entity.id
_entity.type
_entity.pdbx_description
1 polymer ?
#
loop_
_entity_poly.entity_id
_entity_poly.type
_entity_poly.pdbx_seq_one_letter_code
_entity_poly.pdbx_strand_id
1 'polypeptide(L)'
;MTTNRSSRRTKIMLSSTALAMAAGILLLTGQSPEPRVEAGLVASDDTFTLMTAAGRTGSGDGKSDLLYVIDNDNGVLLAYRASQNGPAMNITLVDGGHIGHLFDAVRP
;
A
#
# COMPACT_ATOMS: atom_id res chain seq x y z
N MET A 1 60.48 -14.76 -10.96
CA MET A 1 59.74 -14.15 -9.83
C MET A 1 58.68 -13.20 -10.41
N THR A 2 57.53 -13.72 -10.88
CA THR A 2 56.54 -12.97 -11.70
C THR A 2 55.08 -13.24 -11.30
N THR A 3 54.83 -13.67 -10.06
CA THR A 3 53.48 -14.08 -9.60
C THR A 3 52.66 -12.98 -8.91
N ASN A 4 53.19 -11.77 -8.74
CA ASN A 4 52.56 -10.76 -7.86
C ASN A 4 51.55 -9.81 -8.57
N ARG A 5 51.58 -9.70 -9.91
CA ARG A 5 50.65 -8.82 -10.66
C ARG A 5 49.28 -9.45 -10.97
N SER A 6 49.23 -10.77 -11.10
CA SER A 6 47.98 -11.52 -11.33
C SER A 6 47.06 -11.43 -10.11
N SER A 7 47.59 -11.73 -8.92
CA SER A 7 46.88 -11.65 -7.63
C SER A 7 46.23 -10.28 -7.36
N ARG A 8 46.92 -9.17 -7.67
CA ARG A 8 46.34 -7.82 -7.52
C ARG A 8 45.18 -7.57 -8.48
N ARG A 9 45.26 -8.00 -9.74
CA ARG A 9 44.17 -7.83 -10.71
C ARG A 9 42.94 -8.65 -10.33
N THR A 10 43.13 -9.88 -9.85
CA THR A 10 42.02 -10.74 -9.38
C THR A 10 41.34 -10.14 -8.15
N LYS A 11 42.12 -9.59 -7.19
CA LYS A 11 41.57 -8.91 -6.00
C LYS A 11 40.77 -7.66 -6.37
N ILE A 12 41.27 -6.85 -7.31
CA ILE A 12 40.57 -5.65 -7.80
C ILE A 12 39.25 -6.05 -8.48
N MET A 13 39.27 -7.05 -9.37
CA MET A 13 38.06 -7.54 -10.03
C MET A 13 37.02 -8.06 -9.03
N LEU A 14 37.44 -8.87 -8.04
CA LEU A 14 36.54 -9.35 -6.98
C LEU A 14 35.93 -8.21 -6.16
N SER A 15 36.72 -7.19 -5.83
CA SER A 15 36.23 -6.06 -5.04
C SER A 15 35.21 -5.21 -5.81
N SER A 16 35.40 -5.04 -7.12
CA SER A 16 34.45 -4.28 -7.95
C SER A 16 33.11 -4.99 -8.13
N THR A 17 33.11 -6.31 -8.31
CA THR A 17 31.86 -7.08 -8.39
C THR A 17 31.14 -7.17 -7.04
N ALA A 18 31.88 -7.30 -5.94
CA ALA A 18 31.30 -7.26 -4.60
C ALA A 18 30.63 -5.91 -4.31
N LEU A 19 31.25 -4.79 -4.70
CA LEU A 19 30.69 -3.45 -4.52
C LEU A 19 29.43 -3.25 -5.37
N ALA A 20 29.45 -3.70 -6.63
CA ALA A 20 28.30 -3.62 -7.52
C ALA A 20 27.11 -4.44 -6.99
N MET A 21 27.35 -5.64 -6.45
CA MET A 21 26.30 -6.44 -5.81
C MET A 21 25.78 -5.79 -4.53
N ALA A 22 26.65 -5.24 -3.67
CA ALA A 22 26.23 -4.54 -2.46
C ALA A 22 25.37 -3.31 -2.77
N ALA A 23 25.74 -2.53 -3.79
CA ALA A 23 24.96 -1.39 -4.25
C ALA A 23 23.60 -1.83 -4.81
N GLY A 24 23.55 -2.92 -5.58
CA GLY A 24 22.30 -3.50 -6.08
C GLY A 24 21.36 -3.96 -4.98
N ILE A 25 21.88 -4.63 -3.94
CA ILE A 25 21.09 -5.07 -2.78
C ILE A 25 20.53 -3.85 -2.04
N LEU A 26 21.34 -2.81 -1.79
CA LEU A 26 20.88 -1.60 -1.10
C LEU A 26 19.76 -0.87 -1.86
N LEU A 27 19.85 -0.82 -3.20
CA LEU A 27 18.80 -0.24 -4.04
C LEU A 27 17.50 -1.05 -3.99
N LEU A 28 17.59 -2.38 -3.94
CA LEU A 28 16.42 -3.26 -3.82
C LEU A 28 15.79 -3.22 -2.42
N THR A 29 16.59 -3.17 -1.36
CA THR A 29 16.09 -3.13 0.03
C THR A 29 15.64 -1.73 0.46
N GLY A 30 16.11 -0.68 -0.22
CA GLY A 30 15.76 0.71 0.07
C GLY A 30 14.38 1.12 -0.45
N GLN A 31 13.78 0.33 -1.34
CA GLN A 31 12.41 0.54 -1.77
C GLN A 31 11.49 0.03 -0.66
N SER A 32 10.98 0.96 0.16
CA SER A 32 9.86 0.64 1.04
C SER A 32 8.71 0.16 0.16
N PRO A 33 8.16 -1.04 0.38
CA PRO A 33 7.00 -1.49 -0.38
C PRO A 33 5.90 -0.45 -0.17
N GLU A 34 5.34 0.06 -1.26
CA GLU A 34 4.14 0.86 -1.16
C GLU A 34 3.11 0.02 -0.36
N PRO A 35 2.52 0.58 0.71
CA PRO A 35 1.57 -0.16 1.51
C PRO A 35 0.38 -0.52 0.63
N ARG A 36 0.32 -1.78 0.19
CA ARG A 36 -0.84 -2.33 -0.52
C ARG A 36 -1.96 -2.49 0.49
N VAL A 37 -2.99 -1.66 0.35
CA VAL A 37 -4.26 -1.87 1.03
C VAL A 37 -5.10 -2.72 0.10
N GLU A 38 -5.32 -3.98 0.46
CA GLU A 38 -6.21 -4.87 -0.25
C GLU A 38 -7.63 -4.69 0.29
N ALA A 39 -8.56 -4.36 -0.61
CA ALA A 39 -9.98 -4.30 -0.29
C ALA A 39 -10.64 -5.60 -0.77
N GLY A 40 -11.30 -6.31 0.14
CA GLY A 40 -12.10 -7.49 -0.15
C GLY A 40 -13.49 -7.10 -0.63
N LEU A 41 -13.94 -7.70 -1.73
CA LEU A 41 -15.33 -7.58 -2.19
C LEU A 41 -16.24 -8.39 -1.23
N VAL A 42 -17.26 -7.74 -0.66
CA VAL A 42 -18.24 -8.40 0.22
C VAL A 42 -19.50 -8.76 -0.56
N ALA A 43 -20.02 -7.82 -1.33
CA ALA A 43 -21.20 -8.01 -2.16
C ALA A 43 -21.14 -7.09 -3.38
N SER A 44 -21.75 -7.50 -4.48
CA SER A 44 -21.93 -6.66 -5.66
C SER A 44 -23.19 -7.07 -6.39
N ASP A 45 -23.95 -6.08 -6.82
CA ASP A 45 -25.02 -6.22 -7.81
C ASP A 45 -24.93 -5.07 -8.83
N ASP A 46 -25.95 -4.94 -9.68
CA ASP A 46 -25.99 -3.91 -10.72
C ASP A 46 -26.08 -2.49 -10.14
N THR A 47 -26.65 -2.34 -8.94
CA THR A 47 -26.92 -1.04 -8.31
C THR A 47 -25.84 -0.60 -7.32
N PHE A 48 -25.26 -1.56 -6.58
CA PHE A 48 -24.24 -1.25 -5.59
C PHE A 48 -23.13 -2.29 -5.49
N THR A 49 -21.96 -1.82 -5.04
CA THR A 49 -20.83 -2.66 -4.68
C THR A 49 -20.38 -2.34 -3.24
N LEU A 50 -20.26 -3.37 -2.42
CA LEU A 50 -19.76 -3.31 -1.05
C LEU A 50 -18.36 -3.93 -0.98
N MET A 51 -17.40 -3.16 -0.47
CA MET A 51 -16.04 -3.63 -0.25
C MET A 51 -15.59 -3.31 1.16
N THR A 52 -14.78 -4.17 1.77
CA THR A 52 -14.16 -3.91 3.06
C THR A 52 -12.65 -3.86 2.93
N ALA A 53 -12.00 -2.98 3.67
CA ALA A 53 -10.55 -2.95 3.76
C ALA A 53 -10.13 -2.79 5.22
N ALA A 54 -8.98 -3.34 5.57
CA ALA A 54 -8.35 -2.99 6.84
C ALA A 54 -8.16 -1.47 6.85
N GLY A 55 -8.75 -0.79 7.83
CA GLY A 55 -8.58 0.63 8.01
C GLY A 55 -7.12 0.90 8.30
N ARG A 56 -6.50 1.73 7.47
CA ARG A 56 -5.14 2.20 7.72
C ARG A 56 -5.15 2.86 9.10
N THR A 57 -4.27 2.43 9.99
CA THR A 57 -4.17 3.00 11.34
C THR A 57 -3.98 4.51 11.22
N GLY A 58 -5.06 5.25 11.45
CA GLY A 58 -4.96 6.63 11.89
C GLY A 58 -4.32 6.64 13.28
N SER A 59 -4.08 7.82 13.83
CA SER A 59 -3.51 8.04 15.16
C SER A 59 -4.36 7.52 16.35
N GLY A 60 -5.17 6.48 16.15
CA GLY A 60 -5.95 5.80 17.18
C GLY A 60 -5.63 4.31 17.23
N ASP A 61 -5.50 3.77 18.45
CA ASP A 61 -5.05 2.41 18.77
C ASP A 61 -6.06 1.28 18.42
N GLY A 62 -7.14 1.60 17.69
CA GLY A 62 -8.19 0.63 17.37
C GLY A 62 -7.95 -0.08 16.05
N LYS A 63 -8.14 -1.40 16.01
CA LYS A 63 -8.45 -2.10 14.75
C LYS A 63 -9.73 -1.48 14.22
N SER A 64 -9.63 -0.74 13.12
CA SER A 64 -10.77 -0.16 12.44
C SER A 64 -10.84 -0.76 11.05
N ASP A 65 -12.04 -1.10 10.61
CA ASP A 65 -12.29 -1.57 9.25
C ASP A 65 -13.00 -0.47 8.47
N LEU A 66 -12.64 -0.33 7.20
CA LEU A 66 -13.34 0.55 6.27
C LEU A 66 -14.35 -0.28 5.47
N LEU A 67 -15.55 0.25 5.32
CA LEU A 67 -16.59 -0.25 4.44
C LEU A 67 -16.80 0.79 3.34
N TYR A 68 -16.56 0.39 2.10
CA TYR A 68 -16.87 1.19 0.92
C TYR A 68 -18.22 0.74 0.37
N VAL A 69 -19.08 1.72 0.10
CA VAL A 69 -20.34 1.54 -0.62
C VAL A 69 -20.22 2.33 -1.91
N ILE A 70 -20.28 1.62 -3.03
CA ILE A 70 -20.25 2.20 -4.36
C ILE A 70 -21.66 2.12 -4.91
N ASP A 71 -22.27 3.25 -5.20
CA ASP A 71 -23.50 3.34 -5.98
C ASP A 71 -23.10 3.39 -7.46
N ASN A 72 -23.44 2.33 -8.18
CA ASN A 72 -23.04 2.13 -9.57
C ASN A 72 -23.85 3.01 -10.53
N ASP A 73 -25.10 3.32 -10.18
CA ASP A 73 -26.00 4.13 -11.01
C ASP A 73 -25.60 5.60 -10.97
N ASN A 74 -25.26 6.10 -9.78
CA ASN A 74 -24.93 7.50 -9.57
C ASN A 74 -23.42 7.78 -9.57
N GLY A 75 -22.60 6.73 -9.65
CA GLY A 75 -21.14 6.82 -9.58
C GLY A 75 -20.66 7.48 -8.28
N VAL A 76 -21.29 7.13 -7.16
CA VAL A 76 -20.99 7.70 -5.83
C VAL A 76 -20.24 6.66 -5.01
N LEU A 77 -19.18 7.09 -4.33
CA LEU A 77 -18.47 6.28 -3.35
C LEU A 77 -18.69 6.88 -1.95
N LEU A 78 -19.08 6.05 -1.01
CA LEU A 78 -19.19 6.37 0.41
C LEU A 78 -18.23 5.48 1.18
N ALA A 79 -17.41 6.06 2.06
CA ALA A 79 -16.50 5.33 2.92
C ALA A 79 -16.95 5.47 4.38
N TYR A 80 -17.23 4.34 5.01
CA TYR A 80 -17.58 4.25 6.41
C TYR A 80 -16.44 3.62 7.20
N ARG A 81 -16.22 4.08 8.43
CA ARG A 81 -15.32 3.45 9.39
C ARG A 81 -16.11 2.73 10.45
N ALA A 82 -15.88 1.43 10.57
CA ALA A 82 -16.29 0.65 11.72
C ALA A 82 -15.18 0.72 12.78
N SER A 83 -15.54 1.13 13.99
CA SER A 83 -14.65 1.16 15.14
C SER A 83 -15.32 0.49 16.33
N GLN A 84 -14.55 -0.32 17.05
CA GLN A 84 -15.03 -0.97 18.26
C GLN A 84 -14.70 -0.09 19.46
N ASN A 85 -15.72 0.34 20.21
CA ASN A 85 -15.58 1.07 21.46
C ASN A 85 -16.19 0.23 22.58
N GLY A 86 -15.38 -0.64 23.20
CA GLY A 86 -15.86 -1.64 24.15
C GLY A 86 -16.74 -2.71 23.47
N PRO A 87 -17.92 -3.05 24.02
CA PRO A 87 -18.82 -4.03 23.41
C PRO A 87 -19.61 -3.47 22.21
N ALA A 88 -19.57 -2.15 21.98
CA ALA A 88 -20.35 -1.50 20.93
C ALA A 88 -19.52 -1.32 19.65
N MET A 89 -20.15 -1.57 18.50
CA MET A 89 -19.63 -1.21 17.18
C MET A 89 -20.21 0.14 16.77
N ASN A 90 -19.34 1.10 16.45
CA ASN A 90 -19.73 2.39 15.90
C ASN A 90 -19.35 2.46 14.42
N ILE A 91 -20.33 2.79 13.56
CA ILE A 91 -20.14 2.99 12.13
C ILE A 91 -20.33 4.48 11.84
N THR A 92 -19.29 5.10 11.28
CA THR A 92 -19.28 6.53 10.97
C THR A 92 -18.94 6.76 9.51
N LEU A 93 -19.67 7.64 8.82
CA LEU A 93 -19.29 8.10 7.49
C LEU A 93 -18.04 8.97 7.65
N VAL A 94 -16.95 8.59 6.97
CA VAL A 94 -15.67 9.29 7.06
C VAL A 94 -15.31 10.04 5.78
N ASP A 95 -15.81 9.59 4.64
CA ASP A 95 -15.61 10.24 3.35
C ASP A 95 -16.71 9.85 2.36
N GLY A 96 -16.87 10.62 1.31
CA GLY A 96 -17.70 10.24 0.18
C GLY A 96 -17.91 11.34 -0.84
N GLY A 97 -18.31 10.94 -2.05
CA GLY A 97 -18.58 11.84 -3.15
C GLY A 97 -18.72 11.12 -4.48
N HIS A 98 -18.93 11.89 -5.54
CA HIS A 98 -18.90 11.35 -6.89
C HIS A 98 -17.48 10.87 -7.22
N ILE A 99 -17.37 9.64 -7.72
CA ILE A 99 -16.11 8.99 -8.06
C ILE A 99 -15.26 9.87 -8.99
N GLY A 100 -15.87 10.53 -9.97
CA GLY A 100 -15.17 11.45 -10.87
C GLY A 100 -14.43 12.57 -10.11
N HIS A 101 -15.11 13.21 -9.17
CA HIS A 101 -14.52 14.30 -8.36
C HIS A 101 -13.46 13.78 -7.39
N LEU A 102 -13.63 12.57 -6.86
CA LEU A 102 -12.65 11.94 -5.99
C LEU A 102 -11.35 11.65 -6.76
N PHE A 103 -11.42 11.21 -8.02
CA PHE A 103 -10.23 11.04 -8.85
C PHE A 103 -9.57 12.36 -9.22
N ASP A 104 -10.35 13.41 -9.48
CA ASP A 104 -9.81 14.74 -9.77
C ASP A 104 -9.06 15.33 -8.57
N ALA A 105 -9.52 15.05 -7.35
CA ALA A 105 -8.85 15.49 -6.11
C ALA A 105 -7.49 14.78 -5.86
N VAL A 106 -7.27 13.60 -6.44
CA VAL A 106 -6.07 12.78 -6.22
C VAL A 106 -5.08 12.86 -7.40
N ARG A 107 -5.52 13.38 -8.55
CA ARG A 107 -4.62 13.64 -9.69
C ARG A 107 -3.81 14.93 -9.43
N PRO A 108 -2.47 14.86 -9.48
CA PRO A 108 -1.60 16.03 -9.32
C PRO A 108 -1.69 17.01 -10.49
#